data_AF-A0AAP0KYR8-F1
#
_entry.id   AF-A0AAP0KYR8-F1
#
_cell.length_a   1.000
_cell.length_b   1.000
_cell.length_c   1.000
_cell.angle_alpha   90.00
_cell.angle_beta   90.00
_cell.angle_gamma   90.00
#
_symmetry.space_group_name_H-M   'P 1'
#
loop_
_entity.id
_entity.type
_entity.pdbx_description
1 polymer ?
#
loop_
_entity_poly.entity_id
_entity_poly.type
_entity_poly.pdbx_seq_one_letter_code
_entity_poly.pdbx_strand_id
1 'polypeptide(L)'
;MGGKVQLSESSTSMIVDSTQEFDEMSSNEFRCNSLKCQLELYLDEPKMPRHVKLDILDFWKSNQFCYPNLASMARDISSIPVSTVA
;
A
#
# COMPACT_ATOMS: atom_id res chain seq x y z
N MET A 1 24.29 28.70 -44.67
CA MET A 1 24.96 27.97 -43.58
C MET A 1 24.19 28.19 -42.29
N GLY A 2 23.99 27.12 -41.51
CA GLY A 2 23.38 27.13 -40.18
C GLY A 2 21.85 27.10 -40.25
N GLY A 3 21.13 25.99 -40.05
CA GLY A 3 21.39 24.85 -39.18
C GLY A 3 20.21 24.76 -38.22
N LYS A 4 19.14 24.04 -38.63
CA LYS A 4 18.01 23.70 -37.75
C LYS A 4 18.54 22.79 -36.64
N VAL A 5 18.48 23.22 -35.39
CA VAL A 5 18.57 22.31 -34.24
C VAL A 5 17.15 22.00 -33.78
N GLN A 6 16.66 20.85 -34.24
CA GLN A 6 15.56 20.14 -33.62
C GLN A 6 16.19 19.17 -32.63
N LEU A 7 15.89 19.31 -31.34
CA LEU A 7 16.02 18.22 -30.37
C LEU A 7 14.73 18.18 -29.56
N SER A 8 13.78 17.46 -30.13
CA SER A 8 12.74 16.73 -29.41
C SER A 8 13.43 15.61 -28.65
N GLU A 9 13.13 15.48 -27.36
CA GLU A 9 12.64 14.24 -26.77
C GLU A 9 12.39 14.52 -25.28
N SER A 10 11.15 14.89 -24.96
CA SER A 10 10.64 14.75 -23.60
C SER A 10 10.46 13.25 -23.38
N SER A 11 11.52 12.57 -22.96
CA SER A 11 11.46 11.17 -22.51
C SER A 11 10.67 11.11 -21.21
N THR A 12 9.34 11.12 -21.32
CA THR A 12 8.48 10.66 -20.23
C THR A 12 8.71 9.16 -20.14
N SER A 13 9.58 8.77 -19.22
CA SER A 13 9.79 7.39 -18.81
C SER A 13 8.42 6.75 -18.53
N MET A 14 7.99 5.80 -19.36
CA MET A 14 6.89 4.90 -19.04
C MET A 14 7.38 3.91 -18.00
N ILE A 15 7.46 4.37 -16.76
CA ILE A 15 7.49 3.49 -15.59
C ILE A 15 6.12 2.82 -15.51
N VAL A 16 5.97 1.69 -16.20
CA VAL A 16 4.93 0.72 -15.88
C VAL A 16 5.14 0.33 -14.42
N ASP A 17 4.17 0.70 -13.57
CA ASP A 17 4.17 0.32 -12.16
C ASP A 17 4.05 -1.20 -12.10
N SER A 18 5.20 -1.87 -11.93
CA SER A 18 5.29 -3.34 -11.90
C SER A 18 4.47 -3.96 -10.77
N THR A 19 3.93 -3.16 -9.86
CA THR A 19 3.05 -3.61 -8.77
C THR A 19 1.56 -3.58 -9.14
N GLN A 20 1.19 -3.07 -10.33
CA GLN A 20 -0.22 -3.01 -10.76
C GLN A 20 -0.87 -4.39 -10.86
N GLU A 21 -0.15 -5.39 -11.38
CA GLU A 21 -0.65 -6.77 -11.50
C GLU A 21 -1.06 -7.36 -10.14
N PHE A 22 -0.36 -6.98 -9.07
CA PHE A 22 -0.65 -7.44 -7.71
C PHE A 22 -1.99 -6.89 -7.17
N ASP A 23 -2.32 -5.64 -7.51
CA ASP A 23 -3.60 -5.03 -7.12
C ASP A 23 -4.78 -5.72 -7.80
N GLU A 24 -4.61 -6.04 -9.09
CA GLU A 24 -5.62 -6.71 -9.90
C GLU A 24 -5.87 -8.14 -9.40
N MET A 25 -4.83 -8.90 -9.09
CA MET A 25 -4.94 -10.27 -8.56
C MET A 25 -5.65 -10.31 -7.19
N SER A 26 -5.36 -9.34 -6.31
CA SER A 26 -5.94 -9.30 -4.97
C SER A 26 -7.38 -8.78 -4.94
N SER A 27 -7.91 -8.23 -6.05
CA SER A 27 -9.32 -7.81 -6.15
C SER A 27 -10.28 -8.99 -6.32
N ASN A 28 -9.76 -10.20 -6.57
CA ASN A 28 -10.55 -11.41 -6.70
C ASN A 28 -10.78 -12.04 -5.31
N GLU A 29 -11.89 -11.69 -4.65
CA GLU A 29 -12.23 -12.09 -3.27
C GLU A 29 -12.32 -13.63 -3.07
N PHE A 30 -11.63 -14.16 -2.06
CA PHE A 30 -11.97 -15.45 -1.44
C PHE A 30 -13.01 -15.22 -0.34
N ARG A 31 -14.27 -15.57 -0.59
CA ARG A 31 -15.37 -15.34 0.36
C ARG A 31 -15.60 -16.60 1.21
N CYS A 32 -15.38 -16.51 2.52
CA CYS A 32 -15.81 -17.52 3.50
C CYS A 32 -17.07 -17.02 4.23
N ASN A 33 -18.14 -17.83 4.24
CA ASN A 33 -19.47 -17.48 4.80
C ASN A 33 -19.56 -17.57 6.34
N SER A 34 -18.49 -17.21 7.06
CA SER A 34 -18.42 -17.18 8.52
C SER A 34 -18.54 -15.74 9.04
N LEU A 35 -18.90 -15.55 10.32
CA LEU A 35 -18.71 -14.29 11.03
C LEU A 35 -17.24 -13.86 10.86
N LYS A 36 -16.99 -12.77 10.14
CA LYS A 36 -15.63 -12.30 9.81
C LYS A 36 -14.94 -11.76 11.06
N CYS A 37 -13.70 -12.20 11.30
CA CYS A 37 -12.85 -11.66 12.36
C CYS A 37 -12.29 -10.27 11.98
N GLN A 38 -11.64 -9.58 12.92
CA GLN A 38 -11.07 -8.23 12.69
C GLN A 38 -10.13 -8.17 11.49
N LEU A 39 -9.29 -9.20 11.30
CA LEU A 39 -8.37 -9.27 10.16
C LEU A 39 -9.12 -9.44 8.84
N GLU A 40 -10.11 -10.33 8.78
CA GLU A 40 -10.92 -10.53 7.58
C GLU A 40 -11.69 -9.25 7.20
N LEU A 41 -12.26 -8.55 8.19
CA LEU A 41 -12.94 -7.27 7.97
C LEU A 41 -11.98 -6.20 7.41
N TYR A 42 -10.76 -6.10 7.94
CA TYR A 42 -9.74 -5.17 7.43
C TYR A 42 -9.32 -5.51 5.99
N LEU A 43 -9.18 -6.79 5.67
CA LEU A 43 -8.81 -7.23 4.32
C LEU A 43 -9.90 -6.99 3.28
N ASP A 44 -11.16 -6.90 3.70
CA ASP A 44 -12.28 -6.53 2.81
C ASP A 44 -12.40 -5.01 2.59
N GLU A 45 -11.71 -4.18 3.39
CA GLU A 45 -11.83 -2.73 3.25
C GLU A 45 -11.27 -2.25 1.89
N PRO A 46 -11.85 -1.19 1.31
CA PRO A 46 -11.30 -0.59 0.10
C PRO A 46 -9.83 -0.20 0.31
N LYS A 47 -8.96 -0.62 -0.62
CA LYS A 47 -7.53 -0.32 -0.54
C LYS A 47 -7.26 1.18 -0.70
N MET A 48 -6.32 1.69 0.09
CA MET A 48 -5.84 3.06 -0.09
C MET A 48 -5.01 3.19 -1.38
N PRO A 49 -5.12 4.30 -2.15
CA PRO A 49 -4.29 4.50 -3.33
C PRO A 49 -2.80 4.52 -2.99
N ARG A 50 -1.97 3.81 -3.78
CA ARG A 50 -0.51 3.67 -3.54
C ARG A 50 0.25 4.99 -3.46
N HIS A 51 -0.24 6.05 -4.08
CA HIS A 51 0.41 7.36 -4.13
C HIS A 51 0.14 8.24 -2.90
N VAL A 52 -0.69 7.78 -1.95
CA VAL A 52 -0.98 8.54 -0.73
C VAL A 52 0.08 8.24 0.33
N LYS A 53 0.64 9.30 0.92
CA LYS A 53 1.57 9.17 2.05
C LYS A 53 0.84 8.57 3.26
N LEU A 54 1.22 7.36 3.65
CA LEU A 54 0.69 6.67 4.81
C LEU A 54 1.67 6.77 5.99
N ASP A 55 1.22 7.34 7.11
CA ASP A 55 1.87 7.08 8.40
C ASP A 55 1.25 5.81 8.98
N ILE A 56 2.00 4.71 8.96
CA ILE A 56 1.50 3.39 9.36
C ILE A 56 1.16 3.33 10.85
N LEU A 57 1.84 4.10 11.71
CA LEU A 57 1.61 4.10 13.15
C LEU A 57 0.34 4.88 13.48
N ASP A 58 0.18 6.06 12.87
CA ASP A 58 -1.04 6.86 13.03
C ASP A 58 -2.27 6.19 12.41
N PHE A 59 -2.08 5.44 11.32
CA PHE A 59 -3.13 4.62 10.72
C PHE A 59 -3.67 3.58 11.72
N TRP A 60 -2.79 2.75 12.29
CA TRP A 60 -3.22 1.72 13.25
C TRP A 60 -3.76 2.34 14.55
N LYS A 61 -3.24 3.50 14.97
CA LYS A 61 -3.76 4.25 16.13
C LYS A 61 -5.20 4.73 15.89
N SER A 62 -5.51 5.23 14.70
CA SER A 62 -6.86 5.69 14.35
C SER A 62 -7.87 4.54 14.27
N ASN A 63 -7.42 3.36 13.87
CA ASN A 63 -8.24 2.16 13.68
C ASN A 63 -8.36 1.27 14.93
N GLN A 64 -7.74 1.64 16.05
CA GLN A 64 -7.69 0.81 17.26
C GLN A 64 -9.07 0.54 17.91
N PHE A 65 -10.08 1.37 17.63
CA PHE A 65 -11.43 1.15 18.14
C PHE A 65 -12.24 0.18 17.27
N CYS A 66 -12.01 0.19 15.95
CA CYS A 66 -12.64 -0.74 15.02
C CYS A 66 -11.97 -2.13 15.10
N TYR A 67 -10.64 -2.16 15.25
CA TYR A 67 -9.84 -3.39 15.23
C TYR A 67 -8.85 -3.45 16.40
N PRO A 68 -9.32 -3.54 17.66
CA PRO A 68 -8.45 -3.40 18.84
C PRO A 68 -7.31 -4.43 18.91
N ASN A 69 -7.59 -5.69 18.58
CA ASN A 69 -6.57 -6.75 18.65
C ASN A 69 -5.62 -6.66 17.45
N LEU A 70 -6.16 -6.40 16.25
CA LEU A 70 -5.37 -6.26 15.04
C LEU A 70 -4.45 -5.05 15.09
N ALA A 71 -4.96 -3.89 15.51
CA ALA A 71 -4.17 -2.67 15.65
C ALA A 71 -3.07 -2.82 16.70
N SER A 72 -3.32 -3.56 17.79
CA SER A 72 -2.27 -3.88 18.76
C SER A 72 -1.15 -4.71 18.12
N MET A 73 -1.50 -5.84 17.50
CA MET A 73 -0.51 -6.71 16.84
C MET A 73 0.26 -5.97 15.74
N ALA A 74 -0.42 -5.16 14.95
CA ALA A 74 0.21 -4.40 13.86
C ALA A 74 1.17 -3.34 14.38
N ARG A 75 0.87 -2.67 15.51
CA ARG A 75 1.82 -1.76 16.18
C ARG A 75 3.04 -2.50 16.71
N ASP A 76 2.84 -3.67 17.32
CA ASP A 76 3.94 -4.49 17.84
C ASP A 76 4.91 -4.90 16.73
N ILE A 77 4.40 -5.25 15.54
CA ILE A 77 5.21 -5.61 14.38
C ILE A 77 5.83 -4.38 13.70
N SER A 78 5.08 -3.29 13.51
CA SER A 78 5.55 -2.08 12.81
C SER A 78 6.52 -1.22 13.61
N SER A 79 6.52 -1.37 14.94
CA SER A 79 7.48 -0.68 15.82
C SER A 79 8.85 -1.33 15.82
N ILE A 80 9.01 -2.50 15.17
CA ILE A 80 10.31 -3.14 15.02
C ILE A 80 11.14 -2.31 14.03
N PRO A 81 12.27 -1.73 14.47
CA PRO A 81 13.13 -0.99 13.56
C PRO A 81 13.65 -1.93 12.47
N VAL A 82 13.51 -1.51 11.21
CA VAL A 82 14.12 -2.19 10.06
C VAL A 82 15.60 -1.79 10.02
N SER A 83 16.33 -2.27 11.03
CA SER A 83 17.78 -2.15 11.33
C SER A 83 18.53 -0.85 10.98
N THR A 84 19.38 -0.43 11.91
CA THR A 84 20.80 -0.24 11.58
C THR A 84 21.65 -0.81 12.70
N VAL A 85 22.65 -1.63 12.31
CA VAL A 85 23.93 -1.94 13.00
C VAL A 85 23.86 -3.11 14.02
N ALA A 86 24.77 -4.09 14.03
CA ALA A 86 26.18 -4.13 13.56
C ALA A 86 26.43 -4.50 12.09
#